data_AF-A0A2V8H461-F1
#
_entry.id   AF-A0A2V8H461-F1
#
_cell.length_a   1.000
_cell.length_b   1.000
_cell.length_c   1.000
_cell.angle_alpha   90.00
_cell.angle_beta   90.00
_cell.angle_gamma   90.00
#
_symmetry.space_group_name_H-M   'P 1'
#
loop_
_entity.id
_entity.type
_entity.pdbx_description
1 polymer ?
#
loop_
_entity_poly.entity_id
_entity_poly.type
_entity_poly.pdbx_seq_one_letter_code
_entity_poly.pdbx_strand_id
1 'polypeptide(L)'
;MKEQLKKADLLGLAIIAAAVISYSVRSIWSVYQTVAVVLGGLLVVASLTLKTDEIRRSLGRRSARFGINSAASVVFLIGILALVNYLGAQHVKRVDTTSEKIYSLSDQSTGVVQQVKQDLHVKAFYPGGDYAPARDLLDLYKGRNSKMSY
;
A
#
# COMPACT_ATOMS: atom_id res chain seq x y z
N MET A 1 20.86 32.16 -6.27
CA MET A 1 20.78 30.85 -6.95
C MET A 1 20.83 29.64 -6.00
N LYS A 2 21.70 29.60 -4.98
CA LYS A 2 21.83 28.43 -4.07
C LYS A 2 20.58 28.07 -3.24
N GLU A 3 19.73 29.04 -2.93
CA GLU A 3 18.50 28.80 -2.14
C GLU A 3 17.38 28.13 -2.96
N GLN A 4 17.27 28.48 -4.25
CA GLN A 4 16.31 27.86 -5.19
C GLN A 4 16.64 26.38 -5.43
N LEU A 5 17.93 26.04 -5.46
CA LEU A 5 18.42 24.66 -5.58
C LEU A 5 18.20 23.81 -4.32
N LYS A 6 18.08 24.41 -3.13
CA LYS A 6 17.68 23.71 -1.89
C LYS A 6 16.18 23.41 -1.88
N LYS A 7 15.36 24.35 -2.35
CA LYS A 7 13.91 24.17 -2.45
C LYS A 7 13.54 23.11 -3.50
N ALA A 8 14.26 23.05 -4.63
CA ALA A 8 14.04 22.04 -5.66
C ALA A 8 14.28 20.59 -5.18
N ASP A 9 15.28 20.37 -4.32
CA ASP A 9 15.64 19.06 -3.78
C ASP A 9 14.59 18.55 -2.77
N LEU A 10 14.12 19.47 -1.91
CA LEU A 10 13.02 19.20 -0.98
C LEU A 10 11.70 18.94 -1.71
N LEU A 11 11.43 19.70 -2.79
CA LEU A 11 10.27 19.49 -3.65
C LEU A 11 10.34 18.13 -4.38
N GLY A 12 11.51 17.75 -4.90
CA GLY A 12 11.71 16.44 -5.52
C GLY A 12 11.49 15.28 -4.55
N LEU A 13 12.07 15.36 -3.35
CA LEU A 13 11.83 14.39 -2.26
C LEU A 13 10.37 14.36 -1.81
N ALA A 14 9.72 15.52 -1.70
CA ALA A 14 8.31 15.60 -1.34
C ALA A 14 7.41 14.96 -2.41
N ILE A 15 7.73 15.13 -3.69
CA ILE A 15 7.00 14.51 -4.81
C ILE A 15 7.20 12.98 -4.80
N ILE A 16 8.42 12.49 -4.58
CA ILE A 16 8.68 11.05 -4.47
C ILE A 16 7.95 10.47 -3.24
N ALA A 17 8.03 11.14 -2.09
CA ALA A 17 7.35 10.71 -0.88
C ALA A 17 5.83 10.68 -1.07
N ALA A 18 5.25 11.71 -1.70
CA ALA A 18 3.83 11.75 -2.02
C ALA A 18 3.43 10.64 -3.00
N ALA A 19 4.24 10.34 -4.01
CA ALA A 19 4.00 9.24 -4.94
C ALA A 19 4.02 7.88 -4.24
N VAL A 20 5.01 7.63 -3.38
CA VAL A 20 5.13 6.38 -2.60
C VAL A 20 3.98 6.22 -1.60
N ILE A 21 3.57 7.30 -0.92
CA ILE A 21 2.41 7.29 -0.02
C ILE A 21 1.12 7.02 -0.81
N SER A 22 0.95 7.67 -1.97
CA SER A 22 -0.24 7.47 -2.81
C SER A 22 -0.35 6.03 -3.34
N TYR A 23 0.80 5.40 -3.60
CA TYR A 23 0.88 3.99 -4.01
C TYR A 23 0.46 3.06 -2.87
N SER A 24 1.02 3.28 -1.67
CA SER A 24 0.73 2.49 -0.46
C SER A 24 -0.76 2.52 -0.07
N VAL A 25 -1.47 3.61 -0.35
CA VAL A 25 -2.89 3.75 0.01
C VAL A 25 -3.84 3.11 -1.01
N ARG A 26 -3.50 3.07 -2.30
CA ARG A 26 -4.48 2.66 -3.34
C ARG A 26 -4.32 1.23 -3.85
N SER A 27 -3.21 0.53 -3.58
CA SER A 27 -2.99 -0.87 -3.99
C SER A 27 -3.31 -1.17 -5.47
N ILE A 28 -3.21 -0.14 -6.33
CA ILE A 28 -3.42 -0.19 -7.78
C ILE A 28 -2.25 0.57 -8.39
N TRP A 29 -1.39 -0.13 -9.13
CA TRP A 29 -0.26 0.46 -9.85
C TRP A 29 -0.80 1.25 -11.04
N SER A 30 -0.75 2.57 -10.96
CA SER A 30 -1.23 3.47 -12.00
C SER A 30 -0.07 4.06 -12.79
N VAL A 31 -0.21 4.22 -14.11
CA VAL A 31 0.80 4.80 -15.01
C VAL A 31 1.30 6.16 -14.53
N TYR A 32 0.42 6.96 -13.89
CA TYR A 32 0.78 8.25 -13.29
C TYR A 32 1.77 8.11 -12.13
N GLN A 33 1.70 7.04 -11.34
CA GLN A 33 2.66 6.77 -10.26
C GLN A 33 4.04 6.41 -10.82
N THR A 34 4.09 5.65 -11.92
CA THR A 34 5.34 5.34 -12.62
C THR A 34 6.00 6.61 -13.16
N VAL A 35 5.24 7.47 -13.82
CA VAL A 35 5.73 8.75 -14.37
C VAL A 35 6.22 9.67 -13.25
N ALA A 36 5.48 9.78 -12.15
CA ALA A 36 5.86 10.60 -11.00
C ALA A 36 7.14 10.09 -10.29
N VAL A 37 7.30 8.77 -10.14
CA VAL A 37 8.51 8.16 -9.56
C VAL A 37 9.72 8.35 -10.47
N VAL A 38 9.55 8.19 -11.78
CA VAL A 38 10.64 8.37 -12.77
C VAL A 38 11.08 9.83 -12.85
N LEU A 39 10.13 10.78 -12.92
CA LEU A 39 10.43 12.22 -12.91
C LEU A 39 11.04 12.69 -11.59
N GLY A 40 10.50 12.23 -10.46
CA GLY A 40 11.05 12.52 -9.14
C GLY A 40 12.46 11.98 -8.99
N GLY A 41 12.69 10.72 -9.40
CA GLY A 41 13.99 10.08 -9.41
C GLY A 41 15.01 10.83 -10.27
N LEU A 42 14.64 11.24 -11.49
CA LEU A 42 15.50 12.05 -12.37
C LEU A 42 15.89 13.39 -11.75
N LEU A 43 14.95 14.08 -11.09
CA LEU A 43 15.23 15.35 -10.41
C LEU A 43 16.17 15.20 -9.22
N VAL A 44 16.02 14.13 -8.44
CA VAL A 44 16.90 13.82 -7.31
C VAL A 44 18.30 13.43 -7.79
N VAL A 45 18.42 12.60 -8.83
CA VAL A 45 19.72 12.24 -9.41
C VAL A 45 20.42 13.47 -9.96
N ALA A 46 19.71 14.33 -10.69
CA ALA A 46 20.26 15.59 -11.19
C ALA A 46 20.71 16.54 -10.06
N SER A 47 19.96 16.62 -8.96
CA SER A 47 20.31 17.45 -7.81
C SER A 47 21.57 16.94 -7.07
N LEU A 48 21.72 15.62 -6.95
CA LEU A 48 22.86 14.93 -6.33
C LEU A 48 24.16 15.09 -7.14
N THR A 49 24.08 14.98 -8.47
CA THR A 49 25.25 15.17 -9.34
C THR A 49 25.74 16.61 -9.35
N LEU A 50 24.85 17.59 -9.16
CA LEU A 50 25.22 19.01 -9.14
C LEU A 50 25.77 19.48 -7.78
N LYS A 51 25.58 18.72 -6.70
CA LYS A 51 25.97 19.10 -5.33
C LYS A 51 27.06 18.21 -4.72
N THR A 52 27.73 17.38 -5.52
CA THR A 52 28.69 16.37 -5.04
C THR A 52 29.80 16.95 -4.15
N ASP A 53 30.28 18.16 -4.44
CA ASP A 53 31.32 18.85 -3.65
C ASP A 53 30.83 19.42 -2.30
N GLU A 54 29.59 19.92 -2.26
CA GLU A 54 28.97 20.45 -1.04
C GLU A 54 28.60 19.32 -0.07
N ILE A 55 28.12 18.18 -0.61
CA ILE A 55 27.80 16.98 0.15
C ILE A 55 29.06 16.41 0.81
N ARG A 56 30.17 16.26 0.07
CA ARG A 56 31.47 15.79 0.61
C ARG A 56 32.01 16.67 1.73
N ARG A 57 31.86 18.00 1.64
CA ARG A 57 32.29 18.93 2.71
C ARG A 57 31.38 18.88 3.94
N SER A 58 30.09 18.61 3.76
CA SER A 58 29.13 18.56 4.88
C SER A 58 29.17 17.22 5.64
N LEU A 59 29.48 16.11 4.96
CA LEU A 59 29.57 14.75 5.52
C LEU A 59 30.58 14.63 6.67
N GLY A 60 31.60 15.51 6.72
CA GLY A 60 32.58 15.55 7.82
C GLY A 60 32.11 16.26 9.10
N ARG A 61 30.98 16.99 9.09
CA ARG A 61 30.49 17.74 10.25
C ARG A 61 29.54 16.90 11.11
N ARG A 62 29.58 17.11 12.43
CA ARG A 62 28.70 16.46 13.42
C ARG A 62 27.20 16.62 13.08
N SER A 63 26.81 17.71 12.43
CA SER A 63 25.45 17.95 11.96
C SER A 63 24.98 16.99 10.85
N ALA A 64 25.89 16.51 9.98
CA ALA A 64 25.54 15.52 8.96
C ALA A 64 25.24 14.15 9.56
N ARG A 65 25.88 13.78 10.67
CA ARG A 65 25.57 12.54 11.40
C ARG A 65 24.13 12.54 11.93
N PHE A 66 23.66 13.68 12.44
CA PHE A 66 22.26 13.82 12.85
C PHE A 66 21.30 13.75 11.64
N GLY A 67 21.63 14.41 10.53
CA GLY A 67 20.83 14.35 9.31
C GLY A 67 20.71 12.95 8.72
N ILE A 68 21.81 12.18 8.69
CA ILE A 68 21.83 10.79 8.23
C ILE A 68 20.98 9.90 9.13
N ASN A 69 21.10 10.06 10.46
CA ASN A 69 20.33 9.25 11.39
C ASN A 69 18.83 9.55 11.29
N SER A 70 18.45 10.83 11.19
CA SER A 70 17.05 11.22 10.97
C SER A 70 16.50 10.72 9.63
N ALA A 71 17.28 10.80 8.54
CA ALA A 71 16.88 10.26 7.24
C ALA A 71 16.72 8.73 7.29
N ALA A 72 17.65 8.03 7.93
CA ALA A 72 17.57 6.59 8.15
C ALA A 72 16.31 6.22 8.94
N SER A 73 16.01 6.93 10.03
CA SER A 73 14.78 6.71 10.81
C SER A 73 13.50 6.93 10.00
N VAL A 74 13.46 7.96 9.15
CA VAL A 74 12.31 8.22 8.26
C VAL A 74 12.13 7.08 7.25
N VAL A 75 13.22 6.64 6.61
CA VAL A 75 13.19 5.49 5.68
C VAL A 75 12.73 4.23 6.41
N PHE A 76 13.22 4.00 7.63
CA PHE A 76 12.85 2.85 8.45
C PHE A 76 11.35 2.86 8.81
N LEU A 77 10.83 4.03 9.23
CA LEU A 77 9.41 4.20 9.51
C LEU A 77 8.53 3.94 8.28
N ILE A 78 8.92 4.48 7.12
CA ILE A 78 8.21 4.23 5.85
C ILE A 78 8.24 2.73 5.50
N GLY A 79 9.38 2.07 5.69
CA GLY A 79 9.53 0.64 5.47
C GLY A 79 8.59 -0.19 6.37
N ILE A 80 8.50 0.15 7.66
CA ILE A 80 7.56 -0.50 8.59
C ILE A 80 6.12 -0.28 8.13
N LEU A 81 5.73 0.97 7.82
CA LEU A 81 4.37 1.28 7.38
C LEU A 81 3.99 0.55 6.10
N ALA A 82 4.91 0.45 5.13
CA ALA A 82 4.71 -0.31 3.91
C ALA A 82 4.55 -1.82 4.19
N LEU A 83 5.36 -2.38 5.09
CA LEU A 83 5.25 -3.79 5.48
C LEU A 83 3.93 -4.08 6.21
N VAL A 84 3.52 -3.22 7.14
CA VAL A 84 2.23 -3.31 7.83
C VAL A 84 1.07 -3.22 6.83
N ASN A 85 1.13 -2.25 5.90
CA ASN A 85 0.12 -2.09 4.86
C ASN A 85 0.05 -3.31 3.95
N TYR A 86 1.19 -3.83 3.50
CA TYR A 86 1.27 -5.03 2.66
C TYR A 86 0.66 -6.25 3.36
N LEU A 87 1.02 -6.47 4.63
CA LEU A 87 0.45 -7.57 5.42
C LEU A 87 -1.07 -7.42 5.62
N GLY A 88 -1.55 -6.19 5.84
CA GLY A 88 -2.97 -5.87 5.97
C GLY A 88 -3.76 -6.05 4.67
N ALA A 89 -3.19 -5.65 3.53
CA ALA A 89 -3.78 -5.82 2.21
C ALA A 89 -3.86 -7.30 1.79
N GLN A 90 -2.88 -8.12 2.17
CA GLN A 90 -2.90 -9.56 1.89
C GLN A 90 -3.88 -10.34 2.78
N HIS A 91 -4.11 -9.88 4.01
CA HIS A 91 -4.96 -10.56 5.00
C HIS A 91 -6.13 -9.67 5.44
N VAL A 92 -7.00 -9.29 4.51
CA VAL A 92 -8.23 -8.53 4.82
C VAL A 92 -9.20 -9.42 5.60
N LYS A 93 -9.09 -9.42 6.94
CA LYS A 93 -10.14 -9.94 7.82
C LYS A 93 -11.25 -8.91 7.92
N ARG A 94 -12.37 -9.15 7.23
CA ARG A 94 -13.61 -8.38 7.43
C ARG A 94 -14.20 -8.79 8.77
N VAL A 95 -14.17 -7.86 9.73
CA VAL A 95 -14.84 -8.00 11.03
C VAL A 95 -16.11 -7.18 10.95
N ASP A 96 -17.25 -7.83 11.21
CA ASP A 96 -18.53 -7.15 11.29
C ASP A 96 -18.73 -6.59 12.70
N THR A 97 -18.86 -5.27 12.80
CA THR A 97 -19.05 -4.53 14.05
C THR A 97 -20.53 -4.20 14.30
N THR A 98 -21.45 -4.64 13.45
CA THR A 98 -22.89 -4.44 13.66
C THR A 98 -23.39 -5.30 14.83
N SER A 99 -24.35 -4.78 15.61
CA SER A 99 -24.90 -5.48 16.78
C SER A 99 -25.46 -6.87 16.42
N GLU A 100 -26.10 -6.96 15.26
CA GLU A 100 -26.75 -8.18 14.77
C GLU A 100 -25.88 -8.99 13.79
N LYS A 101 -24.65 -8.54 13.51
CA LYS A 101 -23.68 -9.20 12.60
C LYS A 101 -24.26 -9.59 11.23
N ILE A 102 -25.11 -8.73 10.66
CA ILE A 102 -25.86 -8.99 9.43
C ILE A 102 -24.99 -9.09 8.16
N TYR A 103 -23.72 -8.68 8.23
CA TYR A 103 -22.72 -8.79 7.17
C TYR A 103 -21.69 -9.89 7.46
N SER A 104 -22.05 -10.86 8.29
CA SER A 104 -21.24 -12.03 8.60
C SER A 104 -22.02 -13.31 8.35
N LEU A 105 -21.29 -14.39 8.10
CA LEU A 105 -21.89 -15.72 8.01
C LEU A 105 -22.34 -16.17 9.40
N SER A 106 -23.53 -16.77 9.49
CA SER A 106 -23.99 -17.43 10.71
C SER A 106 -23.01 -18.53 11.13
N ASP A 107 -22.98 -18.86 12.42
CA ASP A 107 -22.09 -19.90 12.97
C ASP A 107 -22.31 -21.24 12.27
N GLN A 108 -23.57 -21.56 11.94
CA GLN A 108 -23.93 -22.75 11.17
C GLN A 108 -23.33 -22.73 9.76
N SER A 109 -23.47 -21.62 9.03
CA SER A 109 -22.92 -21.49 7.67
C SER A 109 -21.41 -21.58 7.68
N THR A 110 -20.76 -20.96 8.67
CA THR A 110 -19.32 -21.02 8.87
C THR A 110 -18.85 -22.46 9.11
N GLY A 111 -19.56 -23.22 9.94
CA GLY A 111 -19.25 -24.63 10.21
C GLY A 111 -19.33 -25.51 8.97
N VAL A 112 -20.35 -25.32 8.12
CA VAL A 112 -20.50 -26.07 6.86
C VAL A 112 -19.38 -25.74 5.87
N VAL A 113 -19.06 -24.46 5.71
CA VAL A 113 -18.05 -23.98 4.75
C VAL A 113 -16.65 -24.47 5.11
N GLN A 114 -16.32 -24.52 6.40
CA GLN A 114 -15.04 -25.04 6.87
C GLN A 114 -14.87 -26.55 6.64
N GLN A 115 -15.96 -27.31 6.52
CA GLN A 115 -15.91 -28.75 6.23
C GLN A 115 -15.61 -29.06 4.76
N VAL A 116 -15.66 -28.06 3.86
CA VAL A 116 -15.37 -28.26 2.43
C VAL A 116 -13.86 -28.45 2.23
N LYS A 117 -13.46 -29.70 1.98
CA LYS A 117 -12.05 -30.11 1.82
C LYS A 117 -11.57 -30.12 0.37
N GLN A 118 -12.48 -30.11 -0.60
CA GLN A 118 -12.18 -30.17 -2.03
C GLN A 118 -12.45 -28.80 -2.67
N ASP A 119 -11.84 -28.56 -3.83
CA ASP A 119 -12.04 -27.30 -4.55
C ASP A 119 -13.48 -27.23 -5.06
N LEU A 120 -14.23 -26.25 -4.55
CA LEU A 120 -15.65 -26.05 -4.86
C LEU A 120 -15.82 -24.76 -5.65
N HIS A 121 -16.40 -24.87 -6.84
CA HIS A 121 -16.72 -23.72 -7.69
C HIS A 121 -18.24 -23.51 -7.74
N VAL A 122 -18.71 -22.38 -7.24
CA VAL A 122 -20.13 -22.06 -7.08
C VAL A 122 -20.57 -21.14 -8.22
N LYS A 123 -21.48 -21.60 -9.08
CA LYS A 123 -22.10 -20.74 -10.10
C LYS A 123 -23.46 -20.27 -9.60
N ALA A 124 -23.68 -18.97 -9.62
CA ALA A 124 -24.93 -18.37 -9.20
C ALA A 124 -25.56 -17.59 -10.36
N PHE A 125 -26.88 -17.78 -10.52
CA PHE A 125 -27.66 -17.22 -11.62
C PHE A 125 -28.67 -16.22 -11.05
N TYR A 126 -28.71 -15.01 -11.59
CA TYR A 126 -29.61 -13.94 -11.14
C TYR A 126 -30.32 -13.30 -12.34
N PRO A 127 -31.59 -12.90 -12.19
CA PRO A 127 -32.34 -12.22 -13.24
C PRO A 127 -31.88 -10.76 -13.36
N GLY A 128 -30.84 -10.54 -14.16
CA GLY A 128 -30.38 -9.22 -14.61
C GLY A 128 -29.10 -8.72 -13.95
N GLY A 129 -28.16 -8.27 -14.80
CA GLY A 129 -27.02 -7.42 -14.44
C GLY A 129 -26.10 -7.89 -13.31
N ASP A 130 -25.26 -6.98 -12.85
CA ASP A 130 -24.40 -7.17 -11.69
C ASP A 130 -25.23 -7.10 -10.40
N TYR A 131 -25.32 -8.20 -9.65
CA TYR A 131 -26.10 -8.29 -8.42
C TYR A 131 -25.18 -8.27 -7.19
N ALA A 132 -24.88 -7.06 -6.72
CA ALA A 132 -23.94 -6.82 -5.61
C ALA A 132 -24.21 -7.65 -4.34
N PRO A 133 -25.47 -7.86 -3.88
CA PRO A 133 -25.72 -8.64 -2.66
C PRO A 133 -25.26 -10.09 -2.75
N ALA A 134 -25.44 -10.74 -3.92
CA ALA A 134 -24.97 -12.12 -4.07
C ALA A 134 -23.45 -12.20 -4.16
N ARG A 135 -22.81 -11.23 -4.82
CA ARG A 135 -21.34 -11.15 -4.88
C ARG A 135 -20.74 -10.97 -3.48
N ASP A 136 -21.30 -10.05 -2.69
CA ASP A 136 -20.84 -9.81 -1.31
C ASP A 136 -20.98 -11.07 -0.44
N LEU A 137 -22.08 -11.81 -0.58
CA LEU A 137 -22.25 -13.10 0.10
C LEU A 137 -21.18 -14.12 -0.35
N LEU A 138 -20.97 -14.27 -1.65
CA LEU A 138 -19.99 -15.22 -2.19
C LEU A 138 -18.55 -14.85 -1.78
N ASP A 139 -18.24 -13.57 -1.65
CA ASP A 139 -16.97 -13.09 -1.09
C ASP A 139 -16.80 -13.47 0.39
N LEU A 140 -17.87 -13.44 1.19
CA LEU A 140 -17.83 -13.92 2.58
C LEU A 140 -17.53 -15.42 2.66
N TYR A 141 -18.15 -16.22 1.78
CA TYR A 141 -17.89 -17.66 1.67
C TYR A 141 -16.43 -17.94 1.28
N LYS A 142 -15.92 -17.28 0.25
CA LYS A 142 -14.52 -17.37 -0.21
C LYS A 142 -13.54 -16.92 0.88
N GLY A 143 -13.87 -15.87 1.63
CA GLY A 143 -13.03 -15.36 2.72
C GLY A 143 -12.91 -16.32 3.93
N ARG A 144 -13.81 -17.30 4.07
CA ARG A 144 -13.76 -18.31 5.14
C ARG A 144 -13.08 -19.62 4.71
N ASN A 145 -13.07 -19.95 3.42
CA ASN A 145 -12.40 -21.14 2.90
C ASN A 145 -11.71 -20.85 1.56
N SER A 146 -10.38 -20.95 1.52
CA SER A 146 -9.56 -20.69 0.34
C SER A 146 -9.79 -21.67 -0.82
N LYS A 147 -10.47 -22.80 -0.58
CA LYS A 147 -10.84 -23.80 -1.59
C LYS A 147 -12.15 -23.47 -2.30
N MET A 148 -12.87 -22.43 -1.89
CA MET A 148 -14.08 -21.97 -2.57
C MET A 148 -13.77 -20.88 -3.60
N SER A 149 -14.42 -20.99 -4.75
CA SER A 149 -14.42 -20.00 -5.82
C SER A 149 -15.82 -19.86 -6.41
N TYR A 150 -16.09 -18.75 -7.12
CA TYR A 150 -17.37 -18.48 -7.76
C TYR A 150 -17.18 -17.67 -9.05
#